data_AF-A0A5J9TIA5-F1
#
_entry.id   AF-A0A5J9TIA5-F1
#
_cell.length_a   1.000
_cell.length_b   1.000
_cell.length_c   1.000
_cell.angle_alpha   90.00
_cell.angle_beta   90.00
_cell.angle_gamma   90.00
#
_symmetry.space_group_name_H-M   'P 1'
#
loop_
_entity.id
_entity.type
_entity.pdbx_description
1 polymer ?
#
loop_
_entity_poly.entity_id
_entity_poly.type
_entity_poly.pdbx_seq_one_letter_code
_entity_poly.pdbx_strand_id
1 'polypeptide(L)'
;MLQLANVFLSYGYNVTIVLVELPSGLPGFGAGIIHRLTVSNPSISFHVLPQIPDSVGSSGKPPLFLMLELMHRYNDELEAFLLSIPRHGLHSLVTSMFTTHAVEVASKLNVPVYTFFASAAATLASVLRHPEDDLFRAIMDAFKRCTDTDGILINKFESLESRTVQALRDPQCVPGWVLRPIYCVGPLVGLADEGSVERHDCLTWLDAQPERSVVFICFGSRGLLSAEQLREIAIGLDKSGHRFLWTVRKPAGDHDSRSLDTIFPEGFLERTKDRGIVIESWAPQVDVLWHPSTGAFVTHCGWNSTLEAITYGVPMLCWPLYAEQKLNKVLITDAMSVGMEMEGYRAGFIKAKEVETKLKLVMESEVGRELRAQVVARKDEARAALEDGGSSHAAFLQFLTDVNNLAEQEEQLGT
;
A
#
# COMPACT_ATOMS: atom_id res chain seq x y z
N MET A 1 -3.42 -2.26 8.03
CA MET A 1 -3.36 -2.38 9.50
C MET A 1 -4.01 -1.21 10.19
N LEU A 2 -3.47 0.02 10.21
CA LEU A 2 -4.13 1.15 10.89
C LEU A 2 -5.59 1.39 10.44
N GLN A 3 -5.82 1.46 9.12
CA GLN A 3 -7.18 1.64 8.61
C GLN A 3 -8.10 0.45 8.91
N LEU A 4 -7.55 -0.77 8.94
CA LEU A 4 -8.30 -1.95 9.36
C LEU A 4 -8.64 -1.89 10.86
N ALA A 5 -7.72 -1.43 11.71
CA ALA A 5 -7.97 -1.23 13.13
C ALA A 5 -9.13 -0.24 13.37
N ASN A 6 -9.19 0.85 12.59
CA ASN A 6 -10.32 1.79 12.64
C ASN A 6 -11.65 1.12 12.28
N VAL A 7 -11.65 0.17 11.33
CA VAL A 7 -12.86 -0.62 11.04
C VAL A 7 -13.24 -1.47 12.26
N PHE A 8 -12.32 -2.22 12.87
CA PHE A 8 -12.64 -2.98 14.10
C PHE A 8 -13.19 -2.09 15.23
N LEU A 9 -12.59 -0.92 15.44
CA LEU A 9 -13.05 0.05 16.44
C LEU A 9 -14.48 0.53 16.16
N SER A 10 -14.87 0.73 14.90
CA SER A 10 -16.25 1.13 14.56
C SER A 10 -17.30 0.07 14.88
N TYR A 11 -16.89 -1.18 15.09
CA TYR A 11 -17.75 -2.28 15.55
C TYR A 11 -17.60 -2.59 17.05
N GLY A 12 -16.93 -1.72 17.81
CA GLY A 12 -16.83 -1.84 19.27
C GLY A 12 -15.74 -2.79 19.77
N TYR A 13 -14.82 -3.23 18.91
CA TYR A 13 -13.67 -4.04 19.33
C TYR A 13 -12.52 -3.16 19.80
N ASN A 14 -11.90 -3.53 20.92
CA ASN A 14 -10.60 -2.96 21.30
C ASN A 14 -9.51 -3.52 20.38
N VAL A 15 -8.64 -2.66 19.87
CA VAL A 15 -7.57 -3.07 18.96
C VAL A 15 -6.21 -2.71 19.54
N THR A 16 -5.32 -3.71 19.58
CA THR A 16 -3.90 -3.52 19.88
C THR A 16 -3.07 -3.82 18.64
N ILE A 17 -2.32 -2.83 18.15
CA ILE A 17 -1.31 -3.04 17.10
C ILE A 17 0.01 -3.43 17.75
N VAL A 18 0.46 -4.65 17.47
CA VAL A 18 1.77 -5.15 17.88
C VAL A 18 2.80 -4.71 16.85
N LEU A 19 3.87 -4.07 17.32
CA LEU A 19 4.92 -3.46 16.51
C LEU A 19 6.25 -4.15 16.79
N VAL A 20 7.01 -4.37 15.73
CA VAL A 20 8.41 -4.77 15.80
C VAL A 20 9.25 -3.61 15.30
N GLU A 21 10.19 -3.16 16.11
CA GLU A 21 11.16 -2.17 15.69
C GLU A 21 12.32 -2.87 14.97
N LEU A 22 12.47 -2.55 13.69
CA LEU A 22 13.44 -3.19 12.80
C LEU A 22 14.75 -2.40 12.75
N PRO A 23 15.92 -3.07 12.70
CA PRO A 23 17.21 -2.42 12.47
C PRO A 23 17.23 -1.53 11.22
N SER A 24 18.05 -0.48 11.25
CA SER A 24 18.22 0.44 10.12
C SER A 24 18.69 -0.30 8.87
N GLY A 25 17.99 -0.10 7.75
CA GLY A 25 18.30 -0.73 6.46
C GLY A 25 17.39 -1.90 6.08
N LEU A 26 16.61 -2.44 7.04
CA LEU A 26 15.54 -3.39 6.72
C LEU A 26 14.24 -2.67 6.31
N PRO A 27 13.35 -3.33 5.56
CA PRO A 27 12.02 -2.80 5.25
C PRO A 27 11.17 -2.64 6.52
N GLY A 28 11.20 -1.47 7.17
CA GLY A 28 10.50 -1.25 8.44
C GLY A 28 10.31 0.23 8.80
N PHE A 29 9.53 0.46 9.85
CA PHE A 29 9.39 1.78 10.47
C PHE A 29 10.43 1.93 11.58
N GLY A 30 11.20 3.02 11.59
CA GLY A 30 12.10 3.35 12.70
C GLY A 30 11.35 3.96 13.90
N ALA A 31 11.99 4.03 15.07
CA ALA A 31 11.45 4.58 16.33
C ALA A 31 10.59 5.85 16.17
N GLY A 32 11.08 6.84 15.42
CA GLY A 32 10.40 8.13 15.25
C GLY A 32 9.10 8.08 14.45
N ILE A 33 8.84 7.00 13.70
CA ILE A 33 7.54 6.78 13.06
C ILE A 33 6.58 6.15 14.07
N ILE A 34 7.03 5.19 14.87
CA ILE A 34 6.22 4.51 15.88
C ILE A 34 5.60 5.51 16.84
N HIS A 35 6.41 6.42 17.42
CA HIS A 35 5.90 7.44 18.33
C HIS A 35 4.84 8.36 17.69
N ARG A 36 5.02 8.74 16.42
CA ARG A 36 4.02 9.57 15.73
C ARG A 36 2.72 8.79 15.50
N LEU A 37 2.83 7.51 15.14
CA LEU A 37 1.67 6.65 14.96
C LEU A 37 0.85 6.51 16.24
N THR A 38 1.50 6.34 17.39
CA THR A 38 0.80 6.21 18.68
C THR A 38 0.07 7.50 19.07
N VAL A 39 0.73 8.66 18.93
CA VAL A 39 0.15 9.97 19.26
C VAL A 39 -1.03 10.31 18.34
N SER A 40 -0.93 10.01 17.04
CA SER A 40 -1.98 10.31 16.07
C SER A 40 -3.19 9.37 16.12
N ASN A 41 -3.15 8.27 16.89
CA ASN A 41 -4.22 7.27 16.92
C ASN A 41 -4.56 6.86 18.37
N PRO A 42 -5.08 7.79 19.20
CA PRO A 42 -5.29 7.54 20.63
C PRO A 42 -6.33 6.45 20.95
N SER A 43 -7.22 6.13 20.01
CA SER A 43 -8.21 5.06 20.14
C SER A 43 -7.65 3.66 19.92
N ILE A 44 -6.40 3.55 19.43
CA ILE A 44 -5.72 2.27 19.17
C ILE A 44 -4.65 2.07 20.24
N SER A 45 -4.61 0.88 20.85
CA SER A 45 -3.50 0.50 21.72
C SER A 45 -2.30 0.06 20.88
N PHE A 46 -1.09 0.39 21.32
CA PHE A 46 0.14 -0.02 20.64
C PHE A 46 1.05 -0.76 21.62
N HIS A 47 1.58 -1.90 21.17
CA HIS A 47 2.53 -2.68 21.94
C HIS A 47 3.79 -2.93 21.11
N VAL A 48 4.93 -2.43 21.55
CA VAL A 48 6.22 -2.66 20.88
C VAL A 48 6.88 -3.88 21.52
N LEU A 49 7.16 -4.91 20.73
CA LEU A 49 7.83 -6.11 21.22
C LEU A 49 9.27 -5.79 21.64
N PRO A 50 9.80 -6.43 22.70
CA PRO A 50 11.18 -6.25 23.14
C PRO A 50 12.20 -6.55 22.03
N GLN A 51 13.22 -5.71 21.92
CA GLN A 51 14.30 -5.88 20.94
C GLN A 51 15.03 -7.21 21.13
N ILE A 52 15.11 -8.02 20.06
CA ILE A 52 15.88 -9.26 20.03
C ILE A 52 17.31 -8.96 19.54
N PRO A 53 18.38 -9.54 20.14
CA PRO A 53 19.74 -9.31 19.70
C PRO A 53 19.97 -9.50 18.19
N ASP A 54 20.68 -8.54 17.60
CA ASP A 54 21.06 -8.52 16.19
C ASP A 54 22.09 -9.62 15.88
N SER A 55 21.63 -10.71 15.26
CA SER A 55 22.50 -11.74 14.68
C SER A 55 22.53 -11.72 13.15
N VAL A 56 21.78 -10.80 12.53
CA VAL A 56 21.44 -10.85 11.11
C VAL A 56 22.48 -10.14 10.21
N GLY A 57 23.42 -9.40 10.81
CA GLY A 57 24.30 -8.45 10.12
C GLY A 57 25.38 -9.00 9.18
N SER A 58 25.52 -10.31 8.97
CA SER A 58 26.65 -10.88 8.19
C SER A 58 26.28 -11.88 7.09
N SER A 59 24.99 -12.14 6.84
CA SER A 59 24.61 -13.31 6.02
C SER A 59 24.66 -13.09 4.51
N GLY A 60 24.95 -11.88 4.01
CA GLY A 60 24.94 -11.53 2.57
C GLY A 60 23.59 -11.68 1.86
N LYS A 61 22.52 -11.98 2.60
CA LYS A 61 21.17 -12.21 2.07
C LYS A 61 20.46 -10.88 1.76
N PRO A 62 19.49 -10.87 0.83
CA PRO A 62 18.71 -9.67 0.54
C PRO A 62 17.95 -9.14 1.78
N PRO A 63 17.81 -7.81 1.97
CA PRO A 63 17.18 -7.23 3.16
C PRO A 63 15.77 -7.74 3.49
N LEU A 64 14.95 -8.04 2.47
CA LEU A 64 13.60 -8.56 2.71
C LEU A 64 13.62 -9.97 3.33
N PHE A 65 14.58 -10.80 2.92
CA PHE A 65 14.74 -12.13 3.48
C PHE A 65 15.17 -12.06 4.96
N LEU A 66 16.11 -11.17 5.26
CA LEU A 66 16.56 -10.89 6.62
C LEU A 66 15.43 -10.41 7.53
N MET A 67 14.55 -9.57 7.00
CA MET A 67 13.35 -9.12 7.69
C MET A 67 12.42 -10.31 8.01
N LEU A 68 12.17 -11.22 7.06
CA LEU A 68 11.31 -12.39 7.29
C LEU A 68 11.88 -13.34 8.34
N GLU A 69 13.19 -13.62 8.30
CA GLU A 69 13.88 -14.42 9.34
C GLU A 69 13.79 -13.75 10.71
N LEU A 70 13.97 -12.42 10.76
CA LEU A 70 13.83 -11.66 11.99
C LEU A 70 12.40 -11.70 12.53
N MET A 71 11.37 -11.52 11.69
CA MET A 71 9.96 -11.61 12.11
C MET A 71 9.64 -12.97 12.73
N HIS A 72 10.17 -14.06 12.19
CA HIS A 72 9.97 -15.38 12.77
C HIS A 72 10.57 -15.50 14.18
N ARG A 73 11.74 -14.89 14.44
CA ARG A 73 12.34 -14.88 15.79
C ARG A 73 11.52 -14.09 16.82
N TYR A 74 10.72 -13.11 16.38
CA TYR A 74 9.81 -12.37 17.26
C TYR A 74 8.58 -13.18 17.72
N ASN A 75 8.39 -14.40 17.24
CA ASN A 75 7.27 -15.24 17.65
C ASN A 75 7.28 -15.56 19.16
N ASP A 76 8.45 -15.73 19.79
CA ASP A 76 8.54 -16.00 21.23
C ASP A 76 8.05 -14.79 22.05
N GLU A 77 8.44 -13.57 21.65
CA GLU A 77 8.01 -12.33 22.28
C GLU A 77 6.52 -12.05 22.03
N LEU A 78 6.03 -12.36 20.81
CA LEU A 78 4.62 -12.28 20.49
C LEU A 78 3.79 -13.25 21.35
N GLU A 79 4.25 -14.49 21.52
CA GLU A 79 3.59 -15.48 22.36
C GLU A 79 3.51 -15.00 23.82
N ALA A 80 4.62 -14.52 24.38
CA ALA A 80 4.66 -13.99 25.74
C ALA A 80 3.69 -12.81 25.93
N PHE A 81 3.60 -11.91 24.94
CA PHE A 81 2.64 -10.82 24.96
C PHE A 81 1.19 -11.32 24.91
N LEU A 82 0.86 -12.23 24.00
CA LEU A 82 -0.50 -12.75 23.87
C LEU A 82 -0.95 -13.52 25.12
N LEU A 83 -0.05 -14.26 25.78
CA LEU A 83 -0.30 -14.91 27.07
C LEU A 83 -0.55 -13.94 28.23
N SER A 84 -0.09 -12.68 28.11
CA SER A 84 -0.37 -11.64 29.10
C SER A 84 -1.80 -11.09 29.02
N ILE A 85 -2.50 -11.35 27.92
CA ILE A 85 -3.88 -10.95 27.70
C ILE A 85 -4.80 -12.09 28.17
N PRO A 86 -5.84 -11.81 28.99
CA PRO A 86 -6.82 -12.85 29.34
C PRO A 86 -7.44 -13.45 28.06
N ARG A 87 -7.50 -14.78 27.95
CA ARG A 87 -7.97 -15.46 26.72
C ARG A 87 -9.35 -14.98 26.24
N HIS A 88 -10.29 -14.72 27.16
CA HIS A 88 -11.62 -14.17 26.85
C HIS A 88 -11.60 -12.74 26.30
N GLY A 89 -10.50 -12.01 26.51
CA GLY A 89 -10.25 -10.67 25.95
C GLY A 89 -9.52 -10.71 24.60
N LEU A 90 -9.08 -11.88 24.14
CA LEU A 90 -8.39 -12.06 22.87
C LEU A 90 -9.31 -12.72 21.84
N HIS A 91 -9.95 -11.89 21.02
CA HIS A 91 -10.91 -12.37 20.01
C HIS A 91 -10.23 -13.05 18.81
N SER A 92 -9.21 -12.41 18.23
CA SER A 92 -8.52 -12.90 17.04
C SER A 92 -7.17 -12.22 16.85
N LEU A 93 -6.24 -12.88 16.16
CA LEU A 93 -4.98 -12.30 15.70
C LEU A 93 -5.04 -12.00 14.20
N VAL A 94 -4.79 -10.75 13.79
CA VAL A 94 -4.68 -10.38 12.38
C VAL A 94 -3.23 -10.08 12.00
N THR A 95 -2.63 -10.95 11.20
CA THR A 95 -1.25 -10.86 10.74
C THR A 95 -1.15 -10.10 9.41
N SER A 96 0.02 -9.53 9.12
CA SER A 96 0.32 -9.03 7.77
C SER A 96 0.84 -10.17 6.88
N MET A 97 0.86 -9.94 5.57
CA MET A 97 1.45 -10.89 4.61
C MET A 97 2.96 -11.16 4.81
N PHE A 98 3.64 -10.46 5.72
CA PHE A 98 5.05 -10.68 6.08
C PHE A 98 5.26 -11.25 7.49
N THR A 99 4.19 -11.41 8.26
CA THR A 99 4.23 -11.93 9.64
C THR A 99 3.41 -13.21 9.77
N THR A 100 3.29 -13.98 8.68
CA THR A 100 2.44 -15.17 8.60
C THR A 100 2.91 -16.31 9.50
N HIS A 101 4.20 -16.33 9.89
CA HIS A 101 4.72 -17.27 10.89
C HIS A 101 4.06 -17.14 12.27
N ALA A 102 3.38 -16.03 12.56
CA ALA A 102 2.58 -15.89 13.79
C ALA A 102 1.36 -16.84 13.83
N VAL A 103 1.02 -17.51 12.71
CA VAL A 103 0.04 -18.60 12.66
C VAL A 103 0.39 -19.72 13.64
N GLU A 104 1.69 -20.01 13.83
CA GLU A 104 2.17 -21.04 14.75
C GLU A 104 1.88 -20.67 16.20
N VAL A 105 2.09 -19.39 16.55
CA VAL A 105 1.78 -18.85 17.88
C VAL A 105 0.29 -18.89 18.14
N ALA A 106 -0.51 -18.44 17.18
CA ALA A 106 -1.96 -18.43 17.32
C ALA A 106 -2.55 -19.85 17.46
N SER A 107 -2.01 -20.81 16.70
CA SER A 107 -2.38 -22.22 16.81
C SER A 107 -2.04 -22.79 18.19
N LYS A 108 -0.87 -22.46 18.73
CA LYS A 108 -0.43 -22.89 20.07
C LYS A 108 -1.32 -22.33 21.19
N LEU A 109 -1.82 -21.10 21.01
CA LEU A 109 -2.66 -20.42 21.99
C LEU A 109 -4.16 -20.63 21.76
N ASN A 110 -4.52 -21.43 20.76
CA ASN A 110 -5.90 -21.64 20.32
C ASN A 110 -6.61 -20.30 20.10
N VAL A 111 -6.07 -19.46 19.22
CA VAL A 111 -6.61 -18.13 18.89
C VAL A 111 -6.88 -18.08 17.38
N PRO A 112 -8.10 -17.71 16.95
CA PRO A 112 -8.40 -17.53 15.53
C PRO A 112 -7.44 -16.54 14.87
N VAL A 113 -6.83 -16.94 13.76
CA VAL A 113 -5.79 -16.17 13.08
C VAL A 113 -6.16 -15.90 11.65
N TYR A 114 -5.98 -14.65 11.23
CA TYR A 114 -6.33 -14.19 9.89
C TYR A 114 -5.16 -13.42 9.29
N THR A 115 -5.09 -13.39 7.96
CA THR A 115 -4.11 -12.55 7.27
C THR A 115 -4.78 -11.35 6.62
N PHE A 116 -4.26 -10.15 6.90
CA PHE A 116 -4.55 -8.95 6.12
C PHE A 116 -3.57 -8.85 4.94
N PHE A 117 -4.06 -9.20 3.76
CA PHE A 117 -3.30 -9.16 2.51
C PHE A 117 -3.44 -7.77 1.85
N ALA A 118 -2.41 -6.95 2.04
CA ALA A 118 -2.38 -5.55 1.58
C ALA A 118 -1.91 -5.38 0.11
N SER A 119 -2.17 -6.39 -0.73
CA SER A 119 -1.89 -6.38 -2.18
C SER A 119 -3.15 -6.77 -2.96
N ALA A 120 -3.13 -6.62 -4.29
CA ALA A 120 -4.22 -7.06 -5.17
C ALA A 120 -4.49 -8.57 -5.05
N ALA A 121 -5.72 -9.01 -5.26
CA ALA A 121 -6.01 -10.45 -5.25
C ALA A 121 -5.32 -11.17 -6.43
N ALA A 122 -5.09 -10.48 -7.55
CA ALA A 122 -4.32 -11.06 -8.65
C ALA A 122 -2.88 -11.39 -8.25
N THR A 123 -2.30 -10.66 -7.30
CA THR A 123 -0.99 -11.01 -6.72
C THR A 123 -1.09 -12.33 -5.98
N LEU A 124 -2.10 -12.53 -5.13
CA LEU A 124 -2.33 -13.81 -4.43
C LEU A 124 -2.55 -14.96 -5.43
N ALA A 125 -3.39 -14.75 -6.45
CA ALA A 125 -3.63 -15.76 -7.49
C ALA A 125 -2.38 -16.07 -8.34
N SER A 126 -1.51 -15.09 -8.58
CA SER A 126 -0.21 -15.34 -9.22
C SER A 126 0.71 -16.14 -8.32
N VAL A 127 0.65 -15.89 -7.01
CA VAL A 127 1.47 -16.59 -6.03
C VAL A 127 1.21 -18.06 -5.95
N LEU A 128 -0.07 -18.41 -5.97
CA LEU A 128 -0.50 -19.79 -5.88
C LEU A 128 -0.13 -20.62 -7.11
N ARG A 129 0.25 -19.98 -8.24
CA ARG A 129 0.47 -20.65 -9.53
C ARG A 129 1.92 -20.72 -10.00
N HIS A 130 2.80 -19.80 -9.56
CA HIS A 130 4.16 -19.72 -10.11
C HIS A 130 5.21 -19.32 -9.05
N PRO A 131 6.12 -20.23 -8.64
CA PRO A 131 7.30 -19.88 -7.83
C PRO A 131 8.62 -20.07 -8.61
N GLU A 132 9.30 -18.99 -9.03
CA GLU A 132 10.68 -19.07 -9.58
C GLU A 132 11.61 -17.97 -9.03
N ASP A 133 12.90 -18.29 -8.81
CA ASP A 133 13.94 -17.56 -8.03
C ASP A 133 13.83 -17.76 -6.51
N ASP A 134 14.94 -17.79 -5.76
CA ASP A 134 15.00 -18.08 -4.31
C ASP A 134 14.47 -16.93 -3.44
N LEU A 135 14.79 -15.68 -3.78
CA LEU A 135 14.18 -14.52 -3.09
C LEU A 135 12.69 -14.45 -3.39
N PHE A 136 12.32 -14.68 -4.65
CA PHE A 136 10.93 -14.75 -5.04
C PHE A 136 10.25 -15.91 -4.31
N ARG A 137 10.78 -17.14 -4.33
CA ARG A 137 10.28 -18.29 -3.56
C ARG A 137 10.05 -17.93 -2.10
N ALA A 138 10.99 -17.28 -1.41
CA ALA A 138 10.79 -16.88 -0.03
C ALA A 138 9.62 -15.89 0.16
N ILE A 139 9.47 -14.91 -0.74
CA ILE A 139 8.34 -13.97 -0.74
C ILE A 139 7.03 -14.71 -1.05
N MET A 140 7.06 -15.60 -2.03
CA MET A 140 5.92 -16.39 -2.47
C MET A 140 5.51 -17.40 -1.41
N ASP A 141 6.45 -17.97 -0.68
CA ASP A 141 6.20 -18.84 0.47
C ASP A 141 5.57 -18.05 1.61
N ALA A 142 6.07 -16.84 1.91
CA ALA A 142 5.44 -15.96 2.89
C ALA A 142 3.99 -15.61 2.51
N PHE A 143 3.73 -15.33 1.22
CA PHE A 143 2.40 -15.03 0.70
C PHE A 143 1.50 -16.28 0.64
N LYS A 144 2.05 -17.43 0.27
CA LYS A 144 1.35 -18.72 0.27
C LYS A 144 0.92 -19.08 1.68
N ARG A 145 1.76 -18.84 2.71
CA ARG A 145 1.39 -19.04 4.12
C ARG A 145 0.20 -18.19 4.58
N CYS A 146 -0.20 -17.16 3.84
CA CYS A 146 -1.46 -16.46 4.12
C CYS A 146 -2.65 -17.44 4.04
N THR A 147 -2.56 -18.49 3.22
CA THR A 147 -3.60 -19.51 3.08
C THR A 147 -3.63 -20.53 4.22
N ASP A 148 -2.64 -20.51 5.11
CA ASP A 148 -2.60 -21.38 6.30
C ASP A 148 -3.45 -20.81 7.46
N THR A 149 -3.91 -19.56 7.35
CA THR A 149 -4.76 -18.88 8.34
C THR A 149 -6.25 -19.23 8.19
N ASP A 150 -7.08 -18.92 9.18
CA ASP A 150 -8.53 -19.23 9.17
C ASP A 150 -9.32 -18.46 8.11
N GLY A 151 -8.74 -17.39 7.57
CA GLY A 151 -9.26 -16.63 6.44
C GLY A 151 -8.37 -15.45 6.08
N ILE A 152 -8.64 -14.86 4.92
CA ILE A 152 -7.83 -13.77 4.36
C ILE A 152 -8.70 -12.53 4.15
N LEU A 153 -8.35 -11.44 4.82
CA LEU A 153 -8.92 -10.11 4.55
C LEU A 153 -8.05 -9.44 3.48
N ILE A 154 -8.63 -9.12 2.32
CA ILE A 154 -7.93 -8.44 1.23
C ILE A 154 -8.38 -6.98 1.19
N ASN A 155 -7.42 -6.05 1.15
CA ASN A 155 -7.70 -4.62 1.05
C ASN A 155 -8.12 -4.23 -0.37
N LYS A 156 -9.38 -4.54 -0.72
CA LYS A 156 -10.04 -4.16 -1.98
C LYS A 156 -11.55 -4.36 -1.87
N PHE A 157 -12.29 -3.86 -2.84
CA PHE A 157 -13.69 -4.19 -3.03
C PHE A 157 -13.88 -5.24 -4.14
N GLU A 158 -14.98 -5.99 -4.09
CA GLU A 158 -15.17 -7.16 -4.93
C GLU A 158 -15.30 -6.83 -6.43
N SER A 159 -16.02 -5.77 -6.80
CA SER A 159 -16.21 -5.39 -8.21
C SER A 159 -14.91 -4.98 -8.90
N LEU A 160 -13.90 -4.49 -8.15
CA LEU A 160 -12.62 -4.05 -8.70
C LEU A 160 -11.84 -5.19 -9.39
N GLU A 161 -11.99 -6.44 -8.93
CA GLU A 161 -11.36 -7.62 -9.51
C GLU A 161 -12.25 -8.86 -9.36
N SER A 162 -13.53 -8.74 -9.75
CA SER A 162 -14.55 -9.79 -9.55
C SER A 162 -14.14 -11.16 -10.09
N ARG A 163 -13.59 -11.20 -11.31
CA ARG A 163 -13.10 -12.43 -11.96
C ARG A 163 -12.02 -13.13 -11.13
N THR A 164 -11.09 -12.38 -10.56
CA THR A 164 -10.00 -12.94 -9.76
C THR A 164 -10.52 -13.48 -8.43
N VAL A 165 -11.45 -12.78 -7.77
CA VAL A 165 -12.06 -13.27 -6.52
C VAL A 165 -12.85 -14.55 -6.78
N GLN A 166 -13.65 -14.58 -7.85
CA GLN A 166 -14.41 -15.76 -8.23
C GLN A 166 -13.50 -16.95 -8.53
N ALA A 167 -12.40 -16.73 -9.26
CA ALA A 167 -11.41 -17.77 -9.50
C ALA A 167 -10.81 -18.29 -8.18
N LEU A 168 -10.39 -17.41 -7.26
CA LEU A 168 -9.85 -17.84 -5.97
C LEU A 168 -10.86 -18.60 -5.09
N ARG A 169 -12.16 -18.39 -5.28
CA ARG A 169 -13.22 -19.16 -4.60
C ARG A 169 -13.50 -20.51 -5.28
N ASP A 170 -13.04 -20.71 -6.51
CA ASP A 170 -13.21 -21.96 -7.25
C ASP A 170 -12.15 -22.99 -6.79
N PRO A 171 -12.56 -24.18 -6.30
CA PRO A 171 -11.64 -25.25 -5.92
C PRO A 171 -10.71 -25.71 -7.06
N GLN A 172 -11.04 -25.43 -8.31
CA GLN A 172 -10.20 -25.75 -9.47
C GLN A 172 -9.05 -24.75 -9.66
N CYS A 173 -9.10 -23.57 -9.03
CA CYS A 173 -8.04 -22.57 -9.18
C CYS A 173 -6.71 -23.04 -8.58
N VAL A 174 -6.76 -23.81 -7.49
CA VAL A 174 -5.61 -24.50 -6.91
C VAL A 174 -6.00 -25.96 -6.65
N PRO A 175 -5.86 -26.85 -7.64
CA PRO A 175 -6.31 -28.23 -7.51
C PRO A 175 -5.68 -28.92 -6.29
N GLY A 176 -6.52 -29.53 -5.45
CA GLY A 176 -6.08 -30.22 -4.23
C GLY A 176 -5.94 -29.32 -3.00
N TRP A 177 -6.27 -28.03 -3.11
CA TRP A 177 -6.27 -27.07 -2.00
C TRP A 177 -7.64 -26.40 -1.86
N VAL A 178 -8.22 -26.50 -0.67
CA VAL A 178 -9.42 -25.72 -0.32
C VAL A 178 -8.94 -24.41 0.29
N LEU A 179 -9.09 -23.32 -0.46
CA LEU A 179 -8.78 -22.00 0.06
C LEU A 179 -9.76 -21.62 1.17
N ARG A 180 -9.21 -21.09 2.25
CA ARG A 180 -9.97 -20.53 3.37
C ARG A 180 -10.75 -19.30 2.91
N PRO A 181 -11.82 -18.90 3.61
CA PRO A 181 -12.65 -17.76 3.21
C PRO A 181 -11.84 -16.50 2.89
N ILE A 182 -12.21 -15.83 1.79
CA ILE A 182 -11.59 -14.58 1.33
C ILE A 182 -12.61 -13.45 1.47
N TYR A 183 -12.26 -12.45 2.27
CA TYR A 183 -13.09 -11.28 2.57
C TYR A 183 -12.49 -10.04 1.90
N CYS A 184 -13.20 -9.45 0.95
CA CYS A 184 -12.78 -8.20 0.30
C CYS A 184 -13.29 -7.01 1.12
N VAL A 185 -12.46 -6.44 1.99
CA VAL A 185 -12.88 -5.48 3.03
C VAL A 185 -12.47 -4.03 2.75
N GLY A 186 -12.01 -3.72 1.53
CA GLY A 186 -11.51 -2.41 1.15
C GLY A 186 -12.45 -1.58 0.26
N PRO A 187 -11.99 -0.41 -0.22
CA PRO A 187 -10.65 0.13 -0.04
C PRO A 187 -10.46 0.81 1.33
N LEU A 188 -9.55 0.28 2.14
CA LEU A 188 -9.12 0.86 3.40
C LEU A 188 -7.93 1.78 3.15
N VAL A 189 -8.21 3.06 2.91
CA VAL A 189 -7.21 4.11 2.65
C VAL A 189 -7.23 5.15 3.78
N GLY A 190 -6.17 5.97 3.88
CA GLY A 190 -6.18 7.10 4.79
C GLY A 190 -7.28 8.09 4.42
N LEU A 191 -7.93 8.66 5.43
CA LEU A 191 -8.86 9.78 5.25
C LEU A 191 -8.04 11.06 5.08
N ALA A 192 -8.49 11.92 4.17
CA ALA A 192 -7.97 13.28 4.07
C ALA A 192 -8.27 14.04 5.38
N ASP A 193 -7.29 14.79 5.87
CA ASP A 193 -7.42 15.54 7.11
C ASP A 193 -7.90 16.96 6.81
N GLU A 194 -9.22 17.17 6.93
CA GLU A 194 -9.84 18.50 6.76
C GLU A 194 -9.47 19.48 7.88
N GLY A 195 -8.80 19.03 8.97
CA GLY A 195 -8.69 19.79 10.22
C GLY A 195 -7.29 19.82 10.86
N SER A 196 -6.22 19.41 10.17
CA SER A 196 -4.86 19.48 10.73
C SER A 196 -4.49 20.89 11.21
N VAL A 197 -3.91 20.98 12.42
CA VAL A 197 -3.51 22.25 13.04
C VAL A 197 -2.36 22.92 12.29
N GLU A 198 -1.55 22.14 11.57
CA GLU A 198 -0.48 22.62 10.67
C GLU A 198 -0.67 22.03 9.26
N ARG A 199 -1.38 22.77 8.42
CA ARG A 199 -1.60 22.41 7.02
C ARG A 199 -0.31 22.58 6.22
N HIS A 200 0.11 21.52 5.51
CA HIS A 200 1.35 21.53 4.72
C HIS A 200 1.29 22.59 3.59
N ASP A 201 2.38 23.35 3.39
CA ASP A 201 2.45 24.47 2.43
C ASP A 201 2.05 24.10 0.99
N CYS A 202 2.30 22.84 0.60
CA CYS A 202 1.91 22.37 -0.73
C CYS A 202 0.39 22.38 -0.96
N LEU A 203 -0.42 22.22 0.10
CA LEU A 203 -1.87 22.27 -0.01
C LEU A 203 -2.34 23.72 -0.26
N THR A 204 -1.70 24.70 0.39
CA THR A 204 -1.91 26.13 0.10
C THR A 204 -1.56 26.46 -1.35
N TRP A 205 -0.49 25.87 -1.89
CA TRP A 205 -0.17 26.05 -3.30
C TRP A 205 -1.22 25.40 -4.23
N LEU A 206 -1.74 24.23 -3.87
CA LEU A 206 -2.79 23.54 -4.64
C LEU A 206 -4.11 24.33 -4.69
N ASP A 207 -4.50 25.00 -3.60
CA ASP A 207 -5.72 25.85 -3.55
C ASP A 207 -5.72 26.93 -4.64
N ALA A 208 -4.55 27.45 -4.96
CA ALA A 208 -4.39 28.50 -5.96
C ALA A 208 -4.43 27.99 -7.42
N GLN A 209 -4.49 26.67 -7.62
CA GLN A 209 -4.48 26.06 -8.95
C GLN A 209 -5.91 25.77 -9.45
N PRO A 210 -6.15 25.85 -10.77
CA PRO A 210 -7.43 25.43 -11.35
C PRO A 210 -7.76 23.95 -11.07
N GLU A 211 -9.04 23.61 -11.08
CA GLU A 211 -9.52 22.23 -10.93
C GLU A 211 -8.86 21.29 -11.96
N ARG A 212 -8.43 20.10 -11.53
CA ARG A 212 -7.81 19.05 -12.36
C ARG A 212 -6.66 19.54 -13.24
N SER A 213 -5.89 20.54 -12.80
CA SER A 213 -4.81 21.14 -13.59
C SER A 213 -3.41 20.70 -13.17
N VAL A 214 -3.27 20.05 -12.01
CA VAL A 214 -1.98 19.67 -11.41
C VAL A 214 -1.72 18.18 -11.59
N VAL A 215 -0.52 17.85 -12.07
CA VAL A 215 -0.01 16.48 -12.06
C VAL A 215 0.73 16.24 -10.74
N PHE A 216 0.26 15.28 -9.96
CA PHE A 216 0.99 14.82 -8.78
C PHE A 216 1.98 13.72 -9.18
N ILE A 217 3.22 13.79 -8.69
CA ILE A 217 4.29 12.83 -8.98
C ILE A 217 4.87 12.34 -7.67
N CYS A 218 4.63 11.06 -7.35
CA CYS A 218 5.16 10.42 -6.16
C CYS A 218 5.42 8.94 -6.39
N PHE A 219 6.61 8.50 -5.98
CA PHE A 219 7.06 7.11 -6.10
C PHE A 219 7.04 6.38 -4.75
N GLY A 220 6.19 6.83 -3.83
CA GLY A 220 5.99 6.24 -2.51
C GLY A 220 7.13 6.47 -1.52
N SER A 221 7.13 5.69 -0.44
CA SER A 221 8.09 5.85 0.67
C SER A 221 9.49 5.32 0.37
N ARG A 222 9.63 4.41 -0.61
CA ARG A 222 10.89 3.71 -0.92
C ARG A 222 11.32 3.83 -2.38
N GLY A 223 10.51 4.45 -3.25
CA GLY A 223 10.89 4.68 -4.64
C GLY A 223 12.11 5.59 -4.73
N LEU A 224 13.15 5.08 -5.38
CA LEU A 224 14.41 5.79 -5.59
C LEU A 224 14.72 5.75 -7.08
N LEU A 225 15.01 6.91 -7.65
CA LEU A 225 15.37 7.06 -9.06
C LEU A 225 16.80 7.57 -9.17
N SER A 226 17.48 7.24 -10.26
CA SER A 226 18.83 7.76 -10.53
C SER A 226 18.78 9.28 -10.78
N ALA A 227 19.90 9.97 -10.54
CA ALA A 227 20.01 11.40 -10.87
C ALA A 227 19.72 11.68 -12.36
N GLU A 228 20.10 10.77 -13.25
CA GLU A 228 19.77 10.85 -14.68
C GLU A 228 18.27 10.76 -14.94
N GLN A 229 17.57 9.84 -14.27
CA GLN A 229 16.13 9.72 -14.42
C GLN A 229 15.38 10.94 -13.85
N LEU A 230 15.86 11.52 -12.74
CA LEU A 230 15.32 12.78 -12.20
C LEU A 230 15.51 13.93 -13.19
N ARG A 231 16.64 14.00 -13.92
CA ARG A 231 16.85 14.98 -14.99
C ARG A 231 15.83 14.84 -16.12
N GLU A 232 15.60 13.62 -16.60
CA GLU A 232 14.62 13.40 -17.68
C GLU A 232 13.20 13.76 -17.25
N ILE A 233 12.83 13.49 -15.99
CA ILE A 233 11.53 13.92 -15.45
C ILE A 233 11.44 15.45 -15.45
N ALA A 234 12.46 16.15 -14.95
CA ALA A 234 12.47 17.62 -14.93
C ALA A 234 12.36 18.22 -16.36
N ILE A 235 13.11 17.68 -17.33
CA ILE A 235 13.02 18.11 -18.74
C ILE A 235 11.62 17.85 -19.31
N GLY A 236 11.03 16.69 -19.01
CA GLY A 236 9.69 16.33 -19.46
C GLY A 236 8.61 17.23 -18.86
N LEU A 237 8.72 17.55 -17.57
CA LEU A 237 7.83 18.48 -16.88
C LEU A 237 7.89 19.87 -17.48
N ASP A 238 9.10 20.41 -17.67
CA ASP A 238 9.31 21.75 -18.24
C ASP A 238 8.67 21.83 -19.64
N LYS A 239 8.95 20.85 -20.50
CA LYS A 239 8.41 20.77 -21.88
C LYS A 239 6.91 20.48 -21.93
N SER A 240 6.35 19.83 -20.91
CA SER A 240 4.92 19.54 -20.86
C SER A 240 4.10 20.83 -20.72
N GLY A 241 4.64 21.83 -20.02
CA GLY A 241 3.93 23.07 -19.68
C GLY A 241 2.82 22.90 -18.63
N HIS A 242 2.56 21.67 -18.14
CA HIS A 242 1.56 21.42 -17.13
C HIS A 242 2.03 21.83 -15.73
N ARG A 243 1.06 22.08 -14.85
CA ARG A 243 1.34 22.29 -13.44
C ARG A 243 1.70 20.98 -12.78
N PHE A 244 2.61 21.01 -11.81
CA PHE A 244 3.03 19.79 -11.13
C PHE A 244 3.33 19.98 -9.65
N LEU A 245 3.05 18.94 -8.87
CA LEU A 245 3.55 18.77 -7.51
C LEU A 245 4.39 17.50 -7.51
N TRP A 246 5.68 17.62 -7.24
CA TRP A 246 6.61 16.50 -7.33
C TRP A 246 7.33 16.25 -6.01
N THR A 247 7.10 15.09 -5.40
CA THR A 247 7.92 14.64 -4.26
C THR A 247 9.17 13.94 -4.75
N VAL A 248 10.34 14.39 -4.31
CA VAL A 248 11.63 13.87 -4.72
C VAL A 248 12.40 13.30 -3.54
N ARG A 249 12.93 12.09 -3.71
CA ARG A 249 13.91 11.48 -2.81
C ARG A 249 15.28 11.54 -3.48
N LYS A 250 16.29 11.99 -2.72
CA LYS A 250 17.67 12.04 -3.21
C LYS A 250 18.21 10.62 -3.39
N PRO A 251 18.92 10.31 -4.49
CA PRO A 251 19.55 9.00 -4.71
C PRO A 251 20.48 8.60 -3.54
N ALA A 252 20.49 7.32 -3.17
CA ALA A 252 21.37 6.78 -2.12
C ALA A 252 22.82 6.67 -2.62
N GLY A 253 23.79 6.94 -1.74
CA GLY A 253 25.23 6.85 -2.02
C GLY A 253 25.90 8.18 -2.41
N ASP A 254 25.11 9.25 -2.58
CA ASP A 254 25.63 10.61 -2.65
C ASP A 254 25.79 11.15 -1.22
N HIS A 255 26.95 10.86 -0.61
CA HIS A 255 27.40 11.58 0.58
C HIS A 255 27.69 13.06 0.27
N ASP A 256 27.71 13.42 -1.00
CA ASP A 256 27.75 14.81 -1.42
C ASP A 256 26.37 15.43 -1.30
N SER A 257 26.35 16.51 -0.52
CA SER A 257 25.33 17.55 -0.33
C SER A 257 24.77 18.20 -1.61
N ARG A 258 24.67 17.47 -2.72
CA ARG A 258 24.13 17.96 -3.99
C ARG A 258 22.68 18.39 -3.78
N SER A 259 22.46 19.71 -3.82
CA SER A 259 21.12 20.28 -3.85
C SER A 259 20.40 19.78 -5.10
N LEU A 260 19.07 19.72 -5.05
CA LEU A 260 18.27 19.36 -6.23
C LEU A 260 18.59 20.23 -7.44
N ASP A 261 19.06 21.47 -7.24
CA ASP A 261 19.54 22.37 -8.30
C ASP A 261 20.69 21.79 -9.13
N THR A 262 21.57 20.98 -8.51
CA THR A 262 22.70 20.33 -9.20
C THR A 262 22.29 19.07 -9.96
N ILE A 263 21.14 18.49 -9.59
CA ILE A 263 20.57 17.35 -10.29
C ILE A 263 19.77 17.86 -11.48
N PHE A 264 18.88 18.83 -11.30
CA PHE A 264 17.99 19.31 -12.36
C PHE A 264 18.73 20.11 -13.46
N PRO A 265 18.11 20.25 -14.65
CA PRO A 265 18.60 21.18 -15.65
C PRO A 265 18.76 22.59 -15.07
N GLU A 266 19.81 23.30 -15.48
CA GLU A 266 20.12 24.65 -15.00
C GLU A 266 18.87 25.55 -15.05
N GLY A 267 18.54 26.21 -13.94
CA GLY A 267 17.41 27.13 -13.81
C GLY A 267 16.01 26.49 -13.83
N PHE A 268 15.87 25.16 -13.77
CA PHE A 268 14.58 24.46 -13.80
C PHE A 268 13.60 24.95 -12.73
N LEU A 269 14.03 25.01 -11.46
CA LEU A 269 13.16 25.44 -10.36
C LEU A 269 12.66 26.87 -10.56
N GLU A 270 13.54 27.78 -10.94
CA GLU A 270 13.20 29.18 -11.18
C GLU A 270 12.25 29.35 -12.39
N ARG A 271 12.48 28.61 -13.48
CA ARG A 271 11.62 28.66 -14.69
C ARG A 271 10.24 28.04 -14.50
N THR A 272 10.08 27.19 -13.50
CA THR A 272 8.82 26.47 -13.25
C THR A 272 8.10 26.92 -11.98
N LYS A 273 8.65 27.86 -11.21
CA LYS A 273 8.11 28.31 -9.91
C LYS A 273 6.65 28.79 -9.93
N ASP A 274 6.16 29.25 -11.09
CA ASP A 274 4.79 29.71 -11.28
C ASP A 274 3.78 28.58 -11.50
N ARG A 275 4.27 27.39 -11.90
CA ARG A 275 3.44 26.23 -12.25
C ARG A 275 3.83 24.94 -11.54
N GLY A 276 4.94 24.89 -10.83
CA GLY A 276 5.47 23.67 -10.25
C GLY A 276 6.06 23.86 -8.86
N ILE A 277 5.84 22.88 -7.99
CA ILE A 277 6.54 22.77 -6.71
C ILE A 277 7.23 21.41 -6.60
N VAL A 278 8.46 21.43 -6.07
CA VAL A 278 9.24 20.23 -5.77
C VAL A 278 9.42 20.15 -4.26
N ILE A 279 9.01 19.02 -3.67
CA ILE A 279 9.04 18.79 -2.23
C ILE A 279 10.04 17.68 -1.94
N GLU A 280 10.98 17.93 -1.04
CA GLU A 280 11.92 16.90 -0.63
C GLU A 280 11.25 15.88 0.32
N SER A 281 11.51 14.60 0.08
CA SER A 281 11.18 13.44 0.93
C SER A 281 9.71 13.06 1.08
N TRP A 282 8.80 13.97 1.41
CA TRP A 282 7.41 13.62 1.75
C TRP A 282 6.42 14.75 1.47
N ALA A 283 5.21 14.38 1.05
CA ALA A 283 4.03 15.25 0.99
C ALA A 283 2.82 14.48 1.54
N PRO A 284 1.78 15.18 2.02
CA PRO A 284 0.53 14.56 2.47
C PRO A 284 -0.24 13.98 1.27
N GLN A 285 0.16 12.80 0.80
CA GLN A 285 -0.31 12.21 -0.46
C GLN A 285 -1.83 12.03 -0.52
N VAL A 286 -2.46 11.62 0.57
CA VAL A 286 -3.92 11.48 0.65
C VAL A 286 -4.60 12.81 0.38
N ASP A 287 -4.17 13.88 1.06
CA ASP A 287 -4.72 15.23 0.88
C ASP A 287 -4.45 15.79 -0.51
N VAL A 288 -3.26 15.53 -1.06
CA VAL A 288 -2.92 15.92 -2.45
C VAL A 288 -3.82 15.20 -3.46
N LEU A 289 -4.05 13.89 -3.31
CA LEU A 289 -4.91 13.13 -4.22
C LEU A 289 -6.39 13.51 -4.09
N TRP A 290 -6.83 13.84 -2.87
CA TRP A 290 -8.18 14.33 -2.61
C TRP A 290 -8.43 15.73 -3.17
N HIS A 291 -7.38 16.57 -3.27
CA HIS A 291 -7.51 17.97 -3.65
C HIS A 291 -8.11 18.16 -5.06
N PRO A 292 -9.13 19.03 -5.24
CA PRO A 292 -9.81 19.23 -6.54
C PRO A 292 -8.89 19.63 -7.70
N SER A 293 -7.80 20.34 -7.40
CA SER A 293 -6.82 20.77 -8.40
C SER A 293 -5.97 19.62 -8.97
N THR A 294 -5.94 18.45 -8.33
CA THR A 294 -5.18 17.30 -8.80
C THR A 294 -5.90 16.64 -9.99
N GLY A 295 -5.22 16.63 -11.14
CA GLY A 295 -5.77 16.14 -12.41
C GLY A 295 -5.26 14.77 -12.85
N ALA A 296 -4.05 14.38 -12.42
CA ALA A 296 -3.44 13.09 -12.74
C ALA A 296 -2.36 12.72 -11.71
N PHE A 297 -2.07 11.43 -11.60
CA PHE A 297 -1.08 10.90 -10.67
C PHE A 297 -0.03 10.03 -11.38
N VAL A 298 1.22 10.50 -11.44
CA VAL A 298 2.37 9.67 -11.82
C VAL A 298 2.79 8.85 -10.60
N THR A 299 2.62 7.53 -10.69
CA THR A 299 2.76 6.63 -9.55
C THR A 299 3.62 5.43 -9.86
N HIS A 300 4.33 4.98 -8.84
CA HIS A 300 4.97 3.66 -8.80
C HIS A 300 4.01 2.46 -8.79
N CYS A 301 2.68 2.65 -8.80
CA CYS A 301 1.68 1.58 -8.79
C CYS A 301 1.70 0.69 -7.53
N GLY A 302 2.22 1.18 -6.40
CA GLY A 302 2.06 0.48 -5.11
C GLY A 302 0.58 0.41 -4.73
N TRP A 303 0.14 -0.75 -4.21
CA TRP A 303 -1.30 -1.03 -4.06
C TRP A 303 -2.05 0.02 -3.22
N ASN A 304 -1.48 0.48 -2.09
CA ASN A 304 -2.09 1.55 -1.29
C ASN A 304 -2.30 2.83 -2.10
N SER A 305 -1.29 3.27 -2.84
CA SER A 305 -1.37 4.48 -3.67
C SER A 305 -2.33 4.33 -4.84
N THR A 306 -2.47 3.12 -5.38
CA THR A 306 -3.50 2.78 -6.36
C THR A 306 -4.90 2.93 -5.78
N LEU A 307 -5.15 2.38 -4.58
CA LEU A 307 -6.45 2.50 -3.91
C LEU A 307 -6.76 3.95 -3.52
N GLU A 308 -5.77 4.72 -3.06
CA GLU A 308 -5.93 6.15 -2.78
C GLU A 308 -6.35 6.91 -4.05
N ALA A 309 -5.66 6.69 -5.16
CA ALA A 309 -5.99 7.32 -6.44
C ALA A 309 -7.40 6.96 -6.93
N ILE A 310 -7.81 5.69 -6.80
CA ILE A 310 -9.17 5.24 -7.13
C ILE A 310 -10.19 5.90 -6.20
N THR A 311 -9.94 5.89 -4.89
CA THR A 311 -10.86 6.46 -3.88
C THR A 311 -11.09 7.95 -4.11
N TYR A 312 -10.08 8.67 -4.58
CA TYR A 312 -10.20 10.10 -4.83
C TYR A 312 -10.55 10.46 -6.28
N GLY A 313 -10.52 9.50 -7.20
CA GLY A 313 -10.96 9.69 -8.59
C GLY A 313 -9.88 10.32 -9.48
N VAL A 314 -8.62 9.97 -9.24
CA VAL A 314 -7.46 10.53 -9.95
C VAL A 314 -6.88 9.49 -10.93
N PRO A 315 -6.84 9.78 -12.25
CA PRO A 315 -6.28 8.84 -13.23
C PRO A 315 -4.76 8.72 -13.07
N MET A 316 -4.22 7.55 -13.42
CA MET A 316 -2.82 7.20 -13.15
C MET A 316 -1.94 7.14 -14.41
N LEU A 317 -0.71 7.64 -14.29
CA LEU A 317 0.40 7.32 -15.17
C LEU A 317 1.31 6.31 -14.45
N CYS A 318 1.29 5.08 -14.94
CA CYS A 318 1.85 3.93 -14.26
C CYS A 318 3.33 3.76 -14.57
N TRP A 319 4.16 3.88 -13.53
CA TRP A 319 5.61 3.79 -13.59
C TRP A 319 6.17 2.87 -12.48
N PRO A 320 5.95 1.56 -12.58
CA PRO A 320 6.33 0.62 -11.52
C PRO A 320 7.84 0.48 -11.36
N LEU A 321 8.30 0.35 -10.11
CA LEU A 321 9.72 0.31 -9.74
C LEU A 321 10.15 -1.02 -9.10
N TYR A 322 9.36 -1.58 -8.18
CA TYR A 322 9.73 -2.75 -7.37
C TYR A 322 8.51 -3.59 -6.95
N ALA A 323 8.76 -4.70 -6.24
CA ALA A 323 7.72 -5.61 -5.73
C ALA A 323 6.70 -6.03 -6.80
N GLU A 324 5.41 -6.10 -6.44
CA GLU A 324 4.31 -6.48 -7.32
C GLU A 324 3.78 -5.34 -8.19
N GLN A 325 4.41 -4.16 -8.16
CA GLN A 325 3.94 -2.96 -8.87
C GLN A 325 3.78 -3.17 -10.38
N LYS A 326 4.62 -4.03 -10.99
CA LYS A 326 4.50 -4.37 -12.41
C LYS A 326 3.20 -5.12 -12.72
N LEU A 327 2.74 -5.97 -11.80
CA LEU A 327 1.45 -6.65 -11.88
C LEU A 327 0.32 -5.66 -11.61
N ASN A 328 0.44 -4.83 -10.57
CA ASN A 328 -0.54 -3.77 -10.27
C ASN A 328 -0.72 -2.84 -11.48
N LYS A 329 0.35 -2.48 -12.21
CA LYS A 329 0.26 -1.70 -13.44
C LYS A 329 -0.68 -2.35 -14.44
N VAL A 330 -0.53 -3.65 -14.71
CA VAL A 330 -1.40 -4.38 -15.65
C VAL A 330 -2.85 -4.34 -15.19
N LEU A 331 -3.10 -4.47 -13.88
CA LEU A 331 -4.45 -4.32 -13.34
C LEU A 331 -5.00 -2.91 -13.58
N ILE A 332 -4.21 -1.88 -13.28
CA ILE A 332 -4.61 -0.47 -13.43
C ILE A 332 -4.93 -0.13 -14.89
N THR A 333 -4.09 -0.57 -15.83
CA THR A 333 -4.21 -0.23 -17.25
C THR A 333 -5.25 -1.10 -17.95
N ASP A 334 -5.24 -2.41 -17.72
CA ASP A 334 -5.95 -3.36 -18.58
C ASP A 334 -7.27 -3.84 -17.94
N ALA A 335 -7.27 -4.09 -16.62
CA ALA A 335 -8.47 -4.60 -15.93
C ALA A 335 -9.37 -3.48 -15.39
N MET A 336 -8.76 -2.41 -14.88
CA MET A 336 -9.46 -1.27 -14.29
C MET A 336 -9.71 -0.16 -15.32
N SER A 337 -8.82 -0.02 -16.30
CA SER A 337 -8.87 1.05 -17.31
C SER A 337 -8.87 2.46 -16.70
N VAL A 338 -8.13 2.65 -15.61
CA VAL A 338 -8.04 3.92 -14.86
C VAL A 338 -6.64 4.56 -14.92
N GLY A 339 -5.76 4.00 -15.75
CA GLY A 339 -4.45 4.58 -16.01
C GLY A 339 -3.83 4.10 -17.30
N MET A 340 -2.65 4.65 -17.62
CA MET A 340 -1.85 4.25 -18.77
C MET A 340 -0.38 4.06 -18.38
N GLU A 341 0.31 3.19 -19.12
CA GLU A 341 1.74 2.92 -18.92
C GLU A 341 2.61 4.12 -19.32
N MET A 342 3.65 4.39 -18.52
CA MET A 342 4.83 5.17 -18.92
C MET A 342 5.83 4.23 -19.61
N GLU A 343 6.03 4.41 -20.91
CA GLU A 343 6.87 3.52 -21.72
C GLU A 343 8.36 3.63 -21.33
N GLY A 344 9.08 2.53 -21.42
CA GLY A 344 10.51 2.47 -21.02
C GLY A 344 10.74 2.04 -19.58
N TYR A 345 9.70 1.94 -18.73
CA TYR A 345 9.86 1.48 -17.34
C TYR A 345 10.53 0.09 -17.24
N ARG A 346 10.26 -0.81 -18.21
CA ARG A 346 10.88 -2.14 -18.26
C ARG A 346 12.37 -2.10 -18.57
N ALA A 347 12.80 -1.12 -19.37
CA ALA A 347 14.20 -0.88 -19.68
C ALA A 347 14.94 -0.16 -18.53
N GLY A 348 14.22 0.22 -17.46
CA GLY A 348 14.78 0.94 -16.31
C GLY A 348 15.02 2.43 -16.56
N PHE A 349 14.60 2.96 -17.71
CA PHE A 349 14.83 4.35 -18.09
C PHE A 349 13.71 4.89 -18.95
N ILE A 350 13.15 6.04 -18.56
CA ILE A 350 12.08 6.74 -19.28
C ILE A 350 12.59 8.11 -19.71
N LYS A 351 12.50 8.37 -21.01
CA LYS A 351 12.98 9.62 -21.61
C LYS A 351 12.05 10.77 -21.30
N ALA A 352 12.59 11.99 -21.27
CA ALA A 352 11.86 13.23 -21.09
C ALA A 352 10.74 13.40 -22.13
N LYS A 353 10.95 12.89 -23.36
CA LYS A 353 9.93 12.93 -24.41
C LYS A 353 8.70 12.10 -24.05
N GLU A 354 8.89 10.96 -23.40
CA GLU A 354 7.79 10.11 -22.95
C GLU A 354 7.04 10.77 -21.81
N VAL A 355 7.76 11.33 -20.83
CA VAL A 355 7.17 12.13 -19.74
C VAL A 355 6.32 13.26 -20.33
N GLU A 356 6.89 14.10 -21.20
CA GLU A 356 6.17 15.19 -21.86
C GLU A 356 4.88 14.69 -22.54
N THR A 357 5.00 13.62 -23.33
CA THR A 357 3.91 13.10 -24.17
C THR A 357 2.77 12.52 -23.33
N LYS A 358 3.08 11.71 -22.31
CA LYS A 358 2.06 11.09 -21.44
C LYS A 358 1.38 12.11 -20.54
N LEU A 359 2.10 13.13 -20.07
CA LEU A 359 1.51 14.23 -19.32
C LEU A 359 0.49 15.00 -20.18
N LYS A 360 0.86 15.40 -21.39
CA LYS A 360 -0.08 16.04 -22.33
C LYS A 360 -1.26 15.14 -22.67
N LEU A 361 -1.00 13.87 -22.92
CA LEU A 361 -2.04 12.90 -23.26
C LEU A 361 -3.07 12.76 -22.12
N VAL A 362 -2.65 12.56 -20.87
CA VAL A 362 -3.59 12.39 -19.76
C VAL A 362 -4.33 13.68 -19.41
N MET A 363 -3.69 14.85 -19.59
CA MET A 363 -4.28 16.13 -19.19
C MET A 363 -5.21 16.73 -20.26
N GLU A 364 -4.85 16.64 -21.55
CA GLU A 364 -5.48 17.44 -22.62
C GLU A 364 -6.39 16.64 -23.56
N SER A 365 -6.14 15.33 -23.71
CA SER A 365 -6.76 14.52 -24.77
C SER A 365 -8.09 13.88 -24.39
N GLU A 366 -8.77 13.28 -25.38
CA GLU A 366 -9.94 12.41 -25.15
C GLU A 366 -9.59 11.19 -24.30
N VAL A 367 -8.42 10.57 -24.53
CA VAL A 367 -7.95 9.44 -23.70
C VAL A 367 -7.87 9.84 -22.22
N GLY A 368 -7.41 11.06 -21.94
CA GLY A 368 -7.40 11.61 -20.59
C GLY A 368 -8.80 11.81 -20.00
N ARG A 369 -9.76 12.26 -20.81
CA ARG A 369 -11.17 12.39 -20.39
C ARG A 369 -11.81 11.04 -20.10
N GLU A 370 -11.57 10.04 -20.94
CA GLU A 370 -12.05 8.68 -20.74
C GLU A 370 -11.49 8.07 -19.45
N LEU A 371 -10.19 8.19 -19.20
CA LEU A 371 -9.58 7.71 -17.94
C LEU A 371 -10.18 8.40 -16.71
N ARG A 372 -10.46 9.71 -16.78
CA ARG A 372 -11.14 10.43 -15.70
C ARG A 372 -12.55 9.92 -15.46
N ALA A 373 -13.31 9.64 -16.52
CA ALA A 373 -14.65 9.08 -16.39
C ALA A 373 -14.61 7.66 -15.77
N GLN A 374 -13.67 6.82 -16.19
CA GLN A 374 -13.48 5.47 -15.64
C GLN A 374 -13.11 5.50 -14.16
N VAL A 375 -12.14 6.33 -13.76
CA VAL A 375 -11.73 6.39 -12.35
C VAL A 375 -12.83 6.97 -11.46
N VAL A 376 -13.67 7.88 -11.96
CA VAL A 376 -14.87 8.36 -11.24
C VAL A 376 -15.88 7.22 -11.04
N ALA A 377 -16.13 6.40 -12.06
CA ALA A 377 -17.00 5.23 -11.89
C ALA A 377 -16.45 4.27 -10.83
N ARG A 378 -15.13 4.01 -10.82
CA ARG A 378 -14.49 3.16 -9.80
C ARG A 378 -14.47 3.79 -8.41
N LYS A 379 -14.42 5.12 -8.31
CA LYS A 379 -14.61 5.86 -7.06
C LYS A 379 -16.01 5.64 -6.49
N ASP A 380 -17.04 5.71 -7.33
CA ASP A 380 -18.41 5.50 -6.89
C ASP A 380 -18.64 4.04 -6.44
N GLU A 381 -18.08 3.06 -7.16
CA GLU A 381 -18.09 1.65 -6.74
C GLU A 381 -17.34 1.44 -5.41
N ALA A 382 -16.17 2.05 -5.24
CA ALA A 382 -15.40 2.00 -4.01
C ALA A 382 -16.18 2.53 -2.81
N ARG A 383 -16.90 3.65 -2.98
CA ARG A 383 -17.78 4.23 -1.96
C ARG A 383 -18.93 3.29 -1.63
N ALA A 384 -19.65 2.82 -2.65
CA ALA A 384 -20.79 1.91 -2.48
C ALA A 384 -20.40 0.57 -1.81
N ALA A 385 -19.16 0.10 -2.01
CA ALA A 385 -18.69 -1.12 -1.36
C ALA A 385 -18.55 -0.98 0.17
N LEU A 386 -18.24 0.22 0.67
CA LEU A 386 -18.04 0.50 2.10
C LEU A 386 -19.30 0.98 2.82
N GLU A 387 -20.31 1.49 2.09
CA GLU A 387 -21.61 1.88 2.64
C GLU A 387 -22.36 0.69 3.27
N ASP A 388 -23.35 0.95 4.11
CA ASP A 388 -24.17 -0.09 4.75
C ASP A 388 -24.84 -0.99 3.68
N GLY A 389 -24.74 -2.31 3.87
CA GLY A 389 -25.12 -3.31 2.89
C GLY A 389 -24.19 -3.45 1.67
N GLY A 390 -23.14 -2.62 1.56
CA GLY A 390 -22.12 -2.69 0.51
C GLY A 390 -21.28 -3.97 0.56
N SER A 391 -20.62 -4.34 -0.54
CA SER A 391 -19.91 -5.63 -0.65
C SER A 391 -18.81 -5.81 0.39
N SER A 392 -18.09 -4.75 0.73
CA SER A 392 -16.96 -4.80 1.67
C SER A 392 -17.41 -4.69 3.11
N HIS A 393 -18.46 -3.91 3.36
CA HIS A 393 -19.19 -3.93 4.63
C HIS A 393 -19.73 -5.35 4.94
N ALA A 394 -20.45 -5.96 4.00
CA ALA A 394 -20.99 -7.31 4.15
C ALA A 394 -19.89 -8.37 4.33
N ALA A 395 -18.79 -8.28 3.57
CA ALA A 395 -17.65 -9.18 3.72
C ALA A 395 -17.00 -9.07 5.11
N PHE A 396 -16.93 -7.87 5.69
CA PHE A 396 -16.41 -7.68 7.03
C PHE A 396 -17.35 -8.24 8.11
N LEU A 397 -18.67 -8.05 7.98
CA LEU A 397 -19.66 -8.65 8.88
C LEU A 397 -19.62 -10.18 8.83
N GLN A 398 -19.47 -10.75 7.63
CA GLN A 398 -19.30 -12.19 7.46
C GLN A 398 -18.03 -12.67 8.17
N PHE A 399 -16.91 -11.96 8.00
CA PHE A 399 -15.68 -12.24 8.73
C PHE A 399 -15.90 -12.25 10.26
N LEU A 400 -16.56 -11.23 10.83
CA LEU A 400 -16.83 -11.19 12.27
C LEU A 400 -17.70 -12.38 12.74
N THR A 401 -18.69 -12.76 11.93
CA THR A 401 -19.54 -13.92 12.20
C THR A 401 -18.72 -15.21 12.23
N ASP A 402 -17.82 -15.38 11.26
CA ASP A 402 -16.97 -16.56 11.16
C ASP A 402 -15.96 -16.65 12.31
N VAL A 403 -15.42 -15.52 12.79
CA VAL A 403 -14.56 -15.50 13.98
C VAL A 403 -15.33 -15.95 15.24
N ASN A 404 -16.53 -15.40 15.46
CA ASN A 404 -17.35 -15.76 16.62
C ASN A 404 -17.69 -17.26 16.62
N ASN A 405 -18.04 -17.81 15.45
CA ASN A 405 -18.34 -19.23 15.31
C ASN A 405 -17.13 -20.13 15.64
N LEU A 406 -15.91 -19.72 15.28
CA LEU A 406 -14.69 -20.46 15.62
C LEU A 406 -14.41 -20.41 17.13
N ALA A 407 -14.53 -19.22 17.75
CA ALA A 407 -14.34 -19.07 19.18
C ALA A 407 -15.33 -19.92 20.00
N GLU A 408 -16.60 -19.99 19.59
CA GLU A 408 -17.62 -20.83 20.24
C GLU A 408 -17.33 -22.33 20.09
N GLN A 409 -16.82 -22.77 18.93
CA GLN A 409 -16.44 -24.17 18.71
C GLN A 409 -15.26 -24.57 19.61
N GLU A 410 -14.28 -23.69 19.77
CA GLU A 410 -13.12 -23.90 20.64
C GLU A 410 -13.53 -24.00 22.12
N GLU A 411 -14.42 -23.11 22.59
CA GLU A 411 -14.96 -23.18 23.96
C GLU A 411 -15.74 -24.47 24.24
N GLN A 412 -16.50 -24.97 23.25
CA GLN A 412 -17.26 -26.22 23.38
C GLN A 412 -16.37 -27.47 23.38
N LEU A 413 -15.19 -27.41 22.75
CA LEU A 413 -14.22 -28.51 22.73
C LEU A 413 -13.36 -28.60 24.00
N GLY A 414 -13.46 -27.63 24.91
CA GLY A 414 -12.79 -27.65 26.21
C GLY A 414 -11.27 -27.54 26.12
N THR A 415 -10.74 -26.96 25.04
CA THR A 415 -9.32 -26.75 24.78
C THR A 415 -8.90 -25.30 24.92
#